data_AF-A0A3D9G1Z8-F1
#
_entry.id   AF-A0A3D9G1Z8-F1
#
_cell.length_a   1.000
_cell.length_b   1.000
_cell.length_c   1.000
_cell.angle_alpha   90.00
_cell.angle_beta   90.00
_cell.angle_gamma   90.00
#
_symmetry.space_group_name_H-M   'P 1'
#
loop_
_entity.id
_entity.type
_entity.pdbx_description
1 polymer ?
#
loop_
_entity_poly.entity_id
_entity_poly.type
_entity_poly.pdbx_seq_one_letter_code
_entity_poly.pdbx_strand_id
1 'polypeptide(L)'
;MEKYFYNFLLILFSLAFFYIFKNFWPKYFETKATNQATKEDIGEITEIVENIKSDLLKQNEILKAQISFNNQHRLNLKNAEREALFAFNKHIAAWFYYLIRFSFSNYDINNYQEIKQSLKEFAKRQYDSDLAEAHLTLFMQDQEFIDLKKDLVISIIELEFILTKAVNELHYKYSKAEFELSQAQSDFAKQTLIRNSLREETYSLQKKSSDDSIEQFKKLNILYKKMIKLINKRLKQIESDENSI
;
A
#
# COMPACT_ATOMS: atom_id res chain seq x y z
N MET A 1 88.03 -76.83 14.00
CA MET A 1 87.70 -75.52 14.60
C MET A 1 86.63 -74.75 13.84
N GLU A 2 86.51 -74.89 12.52
CA GLU A 2 85.52 -74.17 11.71
C GLU A 2 84.05 -74.41 12.09
N LYS A 3 83.68 -75.65 12.47
CA LYS A 3 82.29 -76.01 12.82
C LYS A 3 81.77 -75.32 14.10
N TYR A 4 82.66 -75.10 15.08
CA TYR A 4 82.32 -74.39 16.32
C TYR A 4 82.23 -72.87 16.12
N PHE A 5 83.07 -72.32 15.24
CA PHE A 5 83.01 -70.91 14.85
C PHE A 5 81.72 -70.58 14.08
N TYR A 6 81.29 -71.48 13.18
CA TYR A 6 80.03 -71.32 12.45
C TYR A 6 78.82 -71.38 13.39
N ASN A 7 78.77 -72.34 14.32
CA ASN A 7 77.70 -72.44 15.30
C ASN A 7 77.66 -71.24 16.25
N PHE A 8 78.82 -70.71 16.66
CA PHE A 8 78.90 -69.51 17.48
C PHE A 8 78.37 -68.28 16.74
N LEU A 9 78.76 -68.07 15.48
CA LEU A 9 78.22 -67.03 14.61
C LEU A 9 76.70 -67.17 14.43
N LEU A 10 76.19 -68.39 14.24
CA LEU A 10 74.77 -68.67 14.06
C LEU A 10 73.97 -68.35 15.33
N ILE A 11 74.50 -68.70 16.51
CA ILE A 11 73.92 -68.34 17.80
C ILE A 11 73.91 -66.82 17.98
N LEU A 12 75.02 -66.14 17.69
CA LEU A 12 75.13 -64.69 17.83
C LEU A 12 74.18 -63.95 16.86
N PHE A 13 74.06 -64.46 15.63
CA PHE A 13 73.10 -63.96 14.64
C PHE A 13 71.67 -64.20 15.09
N SER A 14 71.35 -65.37 15.65
CA SER A 14 70.02 -65.68 16.17
C SER A 14 69.64 -64.82 17.39
N LEU A 15 70.58 -64.53 18.28
CA LEU A 15 70.40 -63.62 19.43
C LEU A 15 70.22 -62.17 18.98
N ALA A 16 71.02 -61.71 18.02
CA ALA A 16 70.86 -60.39 17.42
C ALA A 16 69.51 -60.26 16.71
N PHE A 17 69.10 -61.29 15.95
CA PHE A 17 67.81 -61.33 15.27
C PHE A 17 66.65 -61.34 16.26
N PHE A 18 66.75 -62.13 17.33
CA PHE A 18 65.77 -62.16 18.42
C PHE A 18 65.65 -60.81 19.14
N TYR A 19 66.77 -60.14 19.40
CA TYR A 19 66.78 -58.82 20.05
C TYR A 19 66.14 -57.74 19.17
N ILE A 20 66.42 -57.76 17.86
CA ILE A 20 65.80 -56.86 16.89
C ILE A 20 64.29 -57.13 16.82
N PHE A 21 63.87 -58.38 16.69
CA PHE A 21 62.45 -58.75 16.64
C PHE A 21 61.71 -58.38 17.92
N LYS A 22 62.31 -58.63 19.09
CA LYS A 22 61.70 -58.33 20.40
C LYS A 22 61.48 -56.84 20.62
N ASN A 23 62.40 -55.98 20.16
CA ASN A 23 62.31 -54.54 20.42
C ASN A 23 61.64 -53.74 19.31
N PHE A 24 61.81 -54.12 18.04
CA PHE A 24 61.25 -53.35 16.91
C PHE A 24 59.81 -53.73 16.58
N TRP A 25 59.44 -55.00 16.74
CA TRP A 25 58.12 -55.46 16.30
C TRP A 25 56.96 -54.92 17.14
N PRO A 26 57.04 -54.92 18.50
CA PRO A 26 55.99 -54.33 19.33
C PRO A 26 55.84 -52.82 19.06
N LYS A 27 56.97 -52.11 18.96
CA LYS A 27 56.99 -50.67 18.72
C LYS A 27 56.39 -50.30 17.35
N TYR A 28 56.63 -51.12 16.33
CA TYR A 28 56.04 -50.95 15.00
C TYR A 28 54.51 -51.16 15.02
N PHE A 29 54.02 -52.22 15.68
CA PHE A 29 52.57 -52.46 15.80
C PHE A 29 51.87 -51.40 16.64
N GLU A 30 52.48 -50.94 17.72
CA GLU A 30 51.96 -49.88 18.57
C GLU A 30 51.85 -48.57 17.77
N THR A 31 52.90 -48.18 17.04
CA THR A 31 52.88 -47.00 16.16
C THR A 31 51.85 -47.14 15.04
N LYS A 32 51.69 -48.34 14.46
CA LYS A 32 50.70 -48.62 13.41
C LYS A 32 49.26 -48.55 13.94
N ALA A 33 49.01 -49.09 15.14
CA ALA A 33 47.72 -49.04 15.82
C ALA A 33 47.36 -47.60 16.19
N THR A 34 48.30 -46.84 16.76
CA THR A 34 48.11 -45.41 17.05
C THR A 34 47.80 -44.61 15.79
N ASN A 35 48.56 -44.81 14.71
CA ASN A 35 48.30 -44.15 13.43
C ASN A 35 46.94 -44.53 12.82
N GLN A 36 46.45 -45.75 13.07
CA GLN A 36 45.14 -46.20 12.60
C GLN A 36 44.02 -45.55 13.42
N ALA A 37 44.13 -45.53 14.75
CA ALA A 37 43.20 -44.83 15.63
C ALA A 37 43.14 -43.32 15.30
N THR A 38 44.29 -42.66 15.12
CA THR A 38 44.34 -41.25 14.73
C THR A 38 43.70 -40.99 13.36
N LYS A 39 43.80 -41.92 12.39
CA LYS A 39 43.12 -41.79 11.10
C LYS A 39 41.60 -41.91 11.23
N GLU A 40 41.14 -42.79 12.10
CA GLU A 40 39.71 -43.00 12.39
C GLU A 40 39.13 -41.76 13.08
N ASP A 41 39.81 -41.23 14.09
CA ASP A 41 39.44 -39.98 14.79
C ASP A 41 39.36 -38.79 13.80
N ILE A 42 40.33 -38.64 12.90
CA ILE A 42 40.31 -37.59 11.86
C ILE A 42 39.13 -37.80 10.90
N GLY A 43 38.82 -39.05 10.56
CA GLY A 43 37.67 -39.39 9.71
C GLY A 43 36.35 -38.96 10.36
N GLU A 44 36.15 -39.33 11.62
CA GLU A 44 34.96 -38.96 12.40
C GLU A 44 34.84 -37.44 12.56
N ILE A 45 35.93 -36.75 12.89
CA ILE A 45 35.95 -35.28 12.97
C ILE A 45 35.57 -34.66 11.61
N THR A 46 36.09 -35.20 10.51
CA THR A 46 35.78 -34.69 9.16
C THR A 46 34.30 -34.86 8.82
N GLU A 47 33.72 -36.00 9.17
CA GLU A 47 32.29 -36.25 8.97
C GLU A 47 31.43 -35.30 9.81
N ILE A 48 31.78 -35.10 11.09
CA ILE A 48 31.11 -34.12 11.95
C ILE A 48 31.18 -32.72 11.36
N VAL A 49 32.35 -32.29 10.86
CA VAL A 49 32.53 -30.97 10.24
C VAL A 49 31.70 -30.80 8.98
N GLU A 50 31.66 -31.81 8.09
CA GLU A 50 30.83 -31.74 6.87
C GLU A 50 29.33 -31.77 7.21
N ASN A 51 28.91 -32.51 8.24
CA ASN A 51 27.54 -32.48 8.74
C ASN A 51 27.17 -31.10 9.29
N ILE A 52 28.02 -30.50 10.14
CA ILE A 52 27.82 -29.13 10.65
C ILE A 52 27.73 -28.13 9.49
N LYS A 53 28.62 -28.23 8.50
CA LYS A 53 28.61 -27.36 7.32
C LYS A 53 27.34 -27.53 6.49
N SER A 54 26.88 -28.77 6.28
CA SER A 54 25.63 -29.07 5.59
C SER A 54 24.43 -28.46 6.31
N ASP A 55 24.38 -28.60 7.63
CA ASP A 55 23.31 -28.04 8.45
C ASP A 55 23.33 -26.51 8.49
N LEU A 56 24.51 -25.90 8.58
CA LEU A 56 24.66 -24.44 8.46
C LEU A 56 24.21 -23.94 7.07
N LEU A 57 24.53 -24.66 5.99
CA LEU A 57 24.06 -24.32 4.64
C LEU A 57 22.53 -24.40 4.55
N LYS A 58 21.92 -25.48 5.07
CA LYS A 58 20.45 -25.61 5.09
C LYS A 58 19.79 -24.50 5.90
N GLN A 59 20.32 -24.20 7.10
CA GLN A 59 19.81 -23.12 7.94
C GLN A 59 19.92 -21.76 7.26
N ASN A 60 21.02 -21.50 6.56
CA ASN A 60 21.23 -20.26 5.82
C ASN A 60 20.24 -20.12 4.65
N GLU A 61 20.01 -21.20 3.87
CA GLU A 61 19.00 -21.17 2.80
C GLU A 61 17.57 -20.97 3.33
N ILE A 62 17.22 -21.61 4.45
CA ILE A 62 15.92 -21.38 5.12
C ILE A 62 15.80 -19.92 5.57
N LEU A 63 16.84 -19.37 6.19
CA LEU A 63 16.83 -17.99 6.68
C LEU A 63 16.71 -17.00 5.52
N LYS A 64 17.43 -17.21 4.41
CA LYS A 64 17.32 -16.40 3.19
C LYS A 64 15.90 -16.45 2.62
N ALA A 65 15.29 -17.63 2.55
CA ALA A 65 13.92 -17.79 2.06
C ALA A 65 12.91 -17.05 2.95
N GLN A 66 13.06 -17.15 4.28
CA GLN A 66 12.21 -16.43 5.24
C GLN A 66 12.36 -14.91 5.13
N ILE A 67 13.60 -14.40 5.04
CA ILE A 67 13.86 -12.96 4.85
C ILE A 67 13.24 -12.48 3.53
N SER A 68 13.43 -13.23 2.45
CA SER A 68 12.87 -12.91 1.14
C SER A 68 11.34 -12.83 1.19
N PHE A 69 10.68 -13.83 1.79
CA PHE A 69 9.23 -13.85 1.96
C PHE A 69 8.72 -12.67 2.78
N ASN A 70 9.34 -12.39 3.94
CA ASN A 70 8.96 -11.28 4.80
C ASN A 70 9.16 -9.93 4.10
N ASN A 71 10.24 -9.76 3.35
CA ASN A 71 10.48 -8.57 2.56
C ASN A 71 9.41 -8.39 1.47
N GLN A 72 9.06 -9.46 0.75
CA GLN A 72 8.01 -9.40 -0.27
C GLN A 72 6.64 -9.06 0.36
N HIS A 73 6.29 -9.66 1.49
CA HIS A 73 5.05 -9.35 2.19
C HIS A 73 5.00 -7.88 2.62
N ARG A 74 6.09 -7.36 3.20
CA ARG A 74 6.21 -5.95 3.60
C ARG A 74 6.09 -5.00 2.41
N LEU A 75 6.72 -5.31 1.28
CA LEU A 75 6.59 -4.53 0.05
C LEU A 75 5.15 -4.53 -0.48
N ASN A 76 4.48 -5.67 -0.46
CA ASN A 76 3.08 -5.77 -0.88
C ASN A 76 2.15 -4.91 -0.02
N LEU A 77 2.33 -4.89 1.30
CA LEU A 77 1.56 -4.04 2.20
C LEU A 77 1.77 -2.54 1.92
N LYS A 78 3.03 -2.13 1.70
CA LYS A 78 3.36 -0.74 1.35
C LYS A 78 2.77 -0.31 0.01
N ASN A 79 2.82 -1.20 -0.98
CA ASN A 79 2.19 -0.96 -2.27
C ASN A 79 0.66 -0.79 -2.12
N ALA A 80 0.01 -1.66 -1.35
CA ALA A 80 -1.43 -1.56 -1.09
C ALA A 80 -1.79 -0.24 -0.37
N GLU A 81 -0.99 0.17 0.61
CA GLU A 81 -1.16 1.46 1.29
C GLU A 81 -1.02 2.64 0.32
N ARG A 82 0.02 2.62 -0.52
CA ARG A 82 0.28 3.65 -1.53
C ARG A 82 -0.88 3.75 -2.52
N GLU A 83 -1.39 2.62 -2.99
CA GLU A 83 -2.56 2.56 -3.87
C GLU A 83 -3.81 3.12 -3.20
N ALA A 84 -4.05 2.79 -1.92
CA ALA A 84 -5.17 3.32 -1.16
C ALA A 84 -5.10 4.85 -1.00
N LEU A 85 -3.90 5.40 -0.72
CA LEU A 85 -3.69 6.86 -0.64
C LEU A 85 -3.98 7.56 -1.98
N PHE A 86 -3.53 6.98 -3.10
CA PHE A 86 -3.81 7.54 -4.42
C PHE A 86 -5.28 7.43 -4.81
N ALA A 87 -5.92 6.28 -4.54
CA ALA A 87 -7.33 6.09 -4.80
C ALA A 87 -8.17 7.12 -4.02
N PHE A 88 -7.92 7.27 -2.72
CA PHE A 88 -8.59 8.26 -1.90
C PHE A 88 -8.45 9.68 -2.47
N ASN A 89 -7.22 10.12 -2.75
CA ASN A 89 -6.97 11.44 -3.32
C ASN A 89 -7.69 11.62 -4.66
N LYS A 90 -7.64 10.61 -5.54
CA LYS A 90 -8.29 10.65 -6.86
C LYS A 90 -9.80 10.83 -6.73
N HIS A 91 -10.46 10.04 -5.89
CA HIS A 91 -11.92 10.06 -5.76
C HIS A 91 -12.41 11.32 -5.06
N ILE A 92 -11.77 11.73 -3.96
CA ILE A 92 -12.06 13.00 -3.29
C ILE A 92 -11.86 14.20 -4.22
N ALA A 93 -10.77 14.22 -4.99
CA ALA A 93 -10.55 15.27 -5.98
C ALA A 93 -11.63 15.27 -7.06
N ALA A 94 -12.02 14.11 -7.57
CA ALA A 94 -13.06 13.98 -8.58
C ALA A 94 -14.41 14.51 -8.08
N TRP A 95 -14.78 14.19 -6.83
CA TRP A 95 -15.98 14.72 -6.19
C TRP A 95 -15.90 16.24 -6.03
N PHE A 96 -14.85 16.72 -5.38
CA PHE A 96 -14.61 18.14 -5.15
C PHE A 96 -14.65 18.97 -6.43
N TYR A 97 -13.86 18.60 -7.45
CA TYR A 97 -13.78 19.37 -8.68
C TYR A 97 -15.03 19.27 -9.54
N TYR A 98 -15.82 18.21 -9.42
CA TYR A 98 -17.12 18.13 -10.08
C TYR A 98 -18.08 19.17 -9.51
N LEU A 99 -18.17 19.27 -8.18
CA LEU A 99 -19.03 20.24 -7.51
C LEU A 99 -18.66 21.69 -7.87
N ILE A 100 -17.37 22.03 -7.85
CA ILE A 100 -16.92 23.41 -8.20
C ILE A 100 -17.26 23.77 -9.65
N ARG A 101 -17.15 22.81 -10.56
CA ARG A 101 -17.38 23.05 -12.00
C ARG A 101 -18.85 22.99 -12.38
N PHE A 102 -19.72 22.60 -11.45
CA PHE A 102 -21.14 22.59 -11.69
C PHE A 102 -21.65 24.02 -11.94
N SER A 103 -22.37 24.20 -13.05
CA SER A 103 -22.92 25.49 -13.44
C SER A 103 -24.40 25.37 -13.77
N PHE A 104 -25.17 26.32 -13.27
CA PHE A 104 -26.58 26.47 -13.60
C PHE A 104 -26.83 27.11 -14.97
N SER A 105 -25.80 27.69 -15.60
CA SER A 105 -25.91 28.43 -16.86
C SER A 105 -26.43 27.60 -18.03
N ASN A 106 -26.33 26.28 -17.93
CA ASN A 106 -26.69 25.35 -19.01
C ASN A 106 -28.17 24.94 -18.97
N TYR A 107 -28.92 25.40 -17.97
CA TYR A 107 -30.31 25.01 -17.76
C TYR A 107 -31.25 26.19 -17.91
N ASP A 108 -32.25 26.01 -18.76
CA ASP A 108 -33.38 26.90 -18.98
C ASP A 108 -34.70 26.13 -18.89
N ILE A 109 -35.81 26.81 -19.17
CA ILE A 109 -37.15 26.23 -19.07
C ILE A 109 -37.38 25.04 -20.02
N ASN A 110 -36.58 24.88 -21.08
CA ASN A 110 -36.75 23.82 -22.07
C ASN A 110 -35.99 22.53 -21.69
N ASN A 111 -34.98 22.62 -20.83
CA ASN A 111 -34.13 21.48 -20.47
C ASN A 111 -33.90 21.29 -18.97
N TYR A 112 -34.61 22.04 -18.10
CA TYR A 112 -34.40 22.00 -16.65
C TYR A 112 -34.60 20.62 -16.01
N GLN A 113 -35.29 19.68 -16.66
CA GLN A 113 -35.46 18.33 -16.12
C GLN A 113 -34.12 17.58 -16.03
N GLU A 114 -33.19 17.90 -16.92
CA GLU A 114 -31.85 17.30 -16.96
C GLU A 114 -31.02 17.66 -15.72
N ILE A 115 -31.32 18.78 -15.05
CA ILE A 115 -30.58 19.20 -13.85
C ILE A 115 -30.62 18.14 -12.74
N LYS A 116 -31.65 17.30 -12.69
CA LYS A 116 -31.74 16.22 -11.68
C LYS A 116 -30.74 15.10 -11.93
N GLN A 117 -30.19 15.00 -13.15
CA GLN A 117 -29.11 14.06 -13.44
C GLN A 117 -27.83 14.43 -12.68
N SER A 118 -27.59 15.73 -12.41
CA SER A 118 -26.42 16.15 -11.62
C SER A 118 -26.46 15.61 -10.19
N LEU A 119 -27.64 15.50 -9.58
CA LEU A 119 -27.80 14.92 -8.25
C LEU A 119 -27.39 13.44 -8.20
N LYS A 120 -27.67 12.68 -9.27
CA LYS A 120 -27.20 11.28 -9.38
C LYS A 120 -25.68 11.23 -9.48
N GLU A 121 -25.10 12.16 -10.24
CA GLU A 121 -23.66 12.29 -10.40
C GLU A 121 -22.95 12.76 -9.12
N PHE A 122 -23.59 13.58 -8.29
CA PHE A 122 -23.11 13.93 -6.95
C PHE A 122 -23.03 12.67 -6.06
N ALA A 123 -24.16 11.97 -5.90
CA ALA A 123 -24.24 10.77 -5.06
C ALA A 123 -23.27 9.67 -5.50
N LYS A 124 -23.09 9.47 -6.82
CA LYS A 124 -22.12 8.51 -7.36
C LYS A 124 -20.69 8.82 -6.95
N ARG A 125 -20.27 10.10 -7.05
CA ARG A 125 -18.91 10.52 -6.69
C ARG A 125 -18.66 10.43 -5.19
N GLN A 126 -19.66 10.79 -4.40
CA GLN A 126 -19.61 10.59 -2.95
C GLN A 126 -19.41 9.11 -2.62
N TYR A 127 -20.20 8.21 -3.20
CA TYR A 127 -20.07 6.77 -2.98
C TYR A 127 -18.69 6.23 -3.37
N ASP A 128 -18.15 6.64 -4.52
CA ASP A 128 -16.80 6.24 -4.94
C ASP A 128 -15.73 6.73 -3.95
N SER A 129 -15.89 7.94 -3.39
CA SER A 129 -15.03 8.47 -2.34
C SER A 129 -15.14 7.68 -1.04
N ASP A 130 -16.35 7.31 -0.62
CA ASP A 130 -16.60 6.53 0.60
C ASP A 130 -15.94 5.14 0.52
N LEU A 131 -16.01 4.49 -0.65
CA LEU A 131 -15.32 3.21 -0.88
C LEU A 131 -13.80 3.34 -0.78
N ALA A 132 -13.23 4.40 -1.38
CA ALA A 132 -11.79 4.65 -1.33
C ALA A 132 -11.33 4.96 0.11
N GLU A 133 -12.15 5.69 0.88
CA GLU A 133 -11.92 5.96 2.30
C GLU A 133 -11.96 4.69 3.15
N ALA A 134 -12.95 3.81 2.92
CA ALA A 134 -13.06 2.55 3.65
C ALA A 134 -11.80 1.69 3.48
N HIS A 135 -11.26 1.64 2.25
CA HIS A 135 -10.01 0.94 1.98
C HIS A 135 -8.82 1.60 2.66
N LEU A 136 -8.70 2.93 2.60
CA LEU A 136 -7.59 3.68 3.22
C LEU A 136 -7.55 3.51 4.75
N THR A 137 -8.70 3.35 5.38
CA THR A 137 -8.84 3.18 6.83
C THR A 137 -8.15 1.89 7.34
N LEU A 138 -7.90 0.91 6.46
CA LEU A 138 -7.13 -0.30 6.82
C LEU A 138 -5.64 0.00 7.08
N PHE A 139 -5.11 1.09 6.51
CA PHE A 139 -3.69 1.43 6.57
C PHE A 139 -3.40 2.66 7.43
N MET A 140 -4.31 3.65 7.41
CA MET A 140 -4.10 4.94 8.07
C MET A 140 -4.85 5.02 9.40
N GLN A 141 -4.10 4.91 10.51
CA GLN A 141 -4.61 5.06 11.88
C GLN A 141 -4.13 6.35 12.57
N ASP A 142 -3.41 7.21 11.85
CA ASP A 142 -2.90 8.47 12.37
C ASP A 142 -4.04 9.46 12.66
N GLN A 143 -4.12 9.96 13.90
CA GLN A 143 -5.23 10.79 14.35
C GLN A 143 -5.29 12.13 13.60
N GLU A 144 -4.14 12.76 13.31
CA GLU A 144 -4.09 14.01 12.54
C GLU A 144 -4.68 13.80 11.13
N PHE A 145 -4.33 12.69 10.49
CA PHE A 145 -4.89 12.32 9.19
C PHE A 145 -6.40 12.07 9.25
N ILE A 146 -6.86 11.31 10.25
CA ILE A 146 -8.28 10.97 10.44
C ILE A 146 -9.12 12.23 10.65
N ASP A 147 -8.66 13.14 11.52
CA ASP A 147 -9.39 14.37 11.82
C ASP A 147 -9.45 15.29 10.61
N LEU A 148 -8.32 15.50 9.92
CA LEU A 148 -8.29 16.32 8.73
C LEU A 148 -9.14 15.74 7.59
N LYS A 149 -9.15 14.41 7.44
CA LYS A 149 -10.01 13.71 6.47
C LYS A 149 -11.47 13.97 6.77
N LYS A 150 -11.88 13.82 8.03
CA LYS A 150 -13.25 14.06 8.45
C LYS A 150 -13.68 15.51 8.15
N ASP A 151 -12.85 16.48 8.52
CA ASP A 151 -13.13 17.90 8.26
C ASP A 151 -13.24 18.19 6.75
N LEU A 152 -12.34 17.58 5.95
CA LEU A 152 -12.37 17.69 4.50
C LEU A 152 -13.67 17.15 3.92
N VAL A 153 -14.07 15.93 4.28
CA VAL A 153 -15.30 15.28 3.79
C VAL A 153 -16.53 16.09 4.18
N ILE A 154 -16.62 16.54 5.44
CA ILE A 154 -17.73 17.40 5.90
C ILE A 154 -17.80 18.68 5.04
N SER A 155 -16.67 19.33 4.80
CA SER A 155 -16.63 20.56 3.99
C SER A 155 -17.05 20.33 2.53
N ILE A 156 -16.79 19.15 1.95
CA ILE A 156 -17.28 18.78 0.62
C ILE A 156 -18.80 18.55 0.65
N ILE A 157 -19.31 17.83 1.67
CA ILE A 157 -20.76 17.59 1.85
C ILE A 157 -21.52 18.92 1.98
N GLU A 158 -20.97 19.89 2.72
CA GLU A 158 -21.56 21.22 2.84
C GLU A 158 -21.65 21.94 1.47
N LEU A 159 -20.63 21.82 0.63
CA LEU A 159 -20.66 22.36 -0.74
C LEU A 159 -21.73 21.64 -1.58
N GLU A 160 -21.78 20.32 -1.52
CA GLU A 160 -22.80 19.54 -2.22
C GLU A 160 -24.21 19.91 -1.76
N PHE A 161 -24.40 20.16 -0.46
CA PHE A 161 -25.69 20.56 0.09
C PHE A 161 -26.15 21.91 -0.46
N ILE A 162 -25.26 22.91 -0.54
CA ILE A 162 -25.53 24.22 -1.17
C ILE A 162 -26.04 24.01 -2.60
N LEU A 163 -25.31 23.22 -3.39
CA LEU A 163 -25.65 22.96 -4.79
C LEU A 163 -26.95 22.18 -4.93
N THR A 164 -27.15 21.13 -4.12
CA THR A 164 -28.36 20.31 -4.13
C THR A 164 -29.60 21.12 -3.80
N LYS A 165 -29.51 22.01 -2.82
CA LYS A 165 -30.59 22.94 -2.47
C LYS A 165 -30.93 23.84 -3.66
N ALA A 166 -29.93 24.46 -4.27
CA ALA A 166 -30.13 25.33 -5.43
C ALA A 166 -30.67 24.57 -6.65
N VAL A 167 -30.21 23.34 -6.91
CA VAL A 167 -30.76 22.46 -7.96
C VAL A 167 -32.24 22.18 -7.73
N ASN A 168 -32.64 21.85 -6.50
CA ASN A 168 -34.03 21.58 -6.17
C ASN A 168 -34.91 22.81 -6.31
N GLU A 169 -34.46 23.96 -5.80
CA GLU A 169 -35.18 25.23 -5.92
C GLU A 169 -35.32 25.68 -7.38
N LEU A 170 -34.26 25.55 -8.19
CA LEU A 170 -34.27 25.91 -9.59
C LEU A 170 -35.22 25.01 -10.39
N HIS A 171 -35.17 23.70 -10.15
CA HIS A 171 -36.08 22.75 -10.77
C HIS A 171 -37.55 23.06 -10.44
N TYR A 172 -37.85 23.39 -9.18
CA TYR A 172 -39.19 23.78 -8.77
C TYR A 172 -39.66 25.06 -9.49
N LYS A 173 -38.81 26.10 -9.54
CA LYS A 173 -39.13 27.36 -10.24
C LYS A 173 -39.43 27.14 -11.72
N TYR A 174 -38.60 26.36 -12.41
CA TYR A 174 -38.84 26.04 -13.82
C TYR A 174 -40.12 25.23 -14.02
N SER A 175 -40.35 24.18 -13.21
CA SER A 175 -41.57 23.37 -13.31
C SER A 175 -42.84 24.18 -13.05
N LYS A 176 -42.79 25.09 -12.08
CA LYS A 176 -43.90 26.02 -11.81
C LYS A 176 -44.15 26.94 -13.01
N ALA A 177 -43.10 27.53 -13.58
CA ALA A 177 -43.23 28.42 -14.73
C ALA A 177 -43.72 27.68 -15.99
N GLU A 178 -43.27 26.45 -16.23
CA GLU A 178 -43.78 25.59 -17.30
C GLU A 178 -45.30 25.39 -17.17
N PHE A 179 -45.76 25.04 -15.96
CA PHE A 179 -47.19 24.92 -15.67
C PHE A 179 -47.95 26.24 -15.91
N GLU A 180 -47.46 27.37 -15.41
CA GLU A 180 -48.12 28.67 -15.58
C GLU A 180 -48.18 29.12 -17.05
N LEU A 181 -47.12 28.86 -17.82
CA LEU A 181 -47.10 29.13 -19.26
C LEU A 181 -48.09 28.24 -20.02
N SER A 182 -48.25 26.97 -19.62
CA SER A 182 -49.23 26.07 -20.21
C SER A 182 -50.68 26.54 -19.99
N GLN A 183 -50.95 27.31 -18.93
CA GLN A 183 -52.26 27.91 -18.64
C GLN A 183 -52.47 29.26 -19.34
N ALA A 184 -51.40 29.92 -19.78
CA ALA A 184 -51.43 31.26 -20.37
C ALA A 184 -51.31 31.26 -21.91
N GLN A 185 -51.59 30.13 -22.58
CA GLN A 185 -51.26 29.85 -24.00
C GLN A 185 -51.59 30.99 -24.99
N SER A 186 -52.65 31.74 -24.76
CA SER A 186 -53.12 32.83 -25.63
C SER A 186 -52.90 34.25 -25.09
N ASP A 187 -52.38 34.40 -23.86
CA ASP A 187 -52.12 35.70 -23.24
C ASP A 187 -50.62 36.04 -23.27
N PHE A 188 -50.22 36.76 -24.32
CA PHE A 188 -48.83 37.17 -24.52
C PHE A 188 -48.29 38.06 -23.38
N ALA A 189 -49.12 38.93 -22.83
CA ALA A 189 -48.71 39.82 -21.74
C ALA A 189 -48.41 39.00 -20.47
N LYS A 190 -49.29 38.05 -20.13
CA LYS A 190 -49.10 37.13 -19.01
C LYS A 190 -47.88 36.22 -19.20
N GLN A 191 -47.67 35.67 -20.40
CA GLN A 191 -46.47 34.87 -20.68
C GLN A 191 -45.17 35.67 -20.52
N THR A 192 -45.16 36.94 -20.94
CA THR A 192 -44.01 37.83 -20.80
C THR A 192 -43.71 38.11 -19.32
N LEU A 193 -44.74 38.37 -18.52
CA LEU A 193 -44.60 38.55 -17.07
C LEU A 193 -44.03 37.31 -16.38
N ILE A 194 -44.53 36.11 -16.71
CA ILE A 194 -44.03 34.84 -16.16
C ILE A 194 -42.55 34.65 -16.50
N ARG A 195 -42.16 34.87 -17.76
CA ARG A 195 -40.75 34.71 -18.19
C ARG A 195 -39.82 35.72 -17.51
N ASN A 196 -40.25 36.97 -17.35
CA ASN A 196 -39.45 37.99 -16.67
C ASN A 196 -39.28 37.68 -15.18
N SER A 197 -40.36 37.31 -14.49
CA SER A 197 -40.33 36.90 -13.08
C SER A 197 -39.44 35.67 -12.88
N LEU A 198 -39.58 34.64 -13.73
CA LEU A 198 -38.71 33.47 -13.71
C LEU A 198 -37.24 33.88 -13.84
N ARG A 199 -36.90 34.71 -14.83
CA ARG A 199 -35.51 35.14 -15.08
C ARG A 199 -34.90 35.84 -13.86
N GLU A 200 -35.63 36.75 -13.23
CA GLU A 200 -35.17 37.44 -12.02
C GLU A 200 -34.97 36.48 -10.85
N GLU A 201 -35.93 35.59 -10.62
CA GLU A 201 -35.87 34.60 -9.55
C GLU A 201 -34.73 33.60 -9.75
N THR A 202 -34.52 33.11 -10.97
CA THR A 202 -33.42 32.18 -11.29
C THR A 202 -32.08 32.87 -11.20
N TYR A 203 -31.96 34.12 -11.67
CA TYR A 203 -30.71 34.88 -11.54
C TYR A 203 -30.32 35.10 -10.08
N SER A 204 -31.29 35.52 -9.25
CA SER A 204 -31.07 35.72 -7.81
C SER A 204 -30.62 34.43 -7.11
N LEU A 205 -31.29 33.31 -7.41
CA LEU A 205 -30.95 32.01 -6.85
C LEU A 205 -29.55 31.54 -7.27
N GLN A 206 -29.23 31.64 -8.57
CA GLN A 206 -27.94 31.24 -9.11
C GLN A 206 -26.80 32.08 -8.52
N LYS A 207 -27.00 33.40 -8.41
CA LYS A 207 -26.03 34.31 -7.80
C LYS A 207 -25.76 33.93 -6.35
N LYS A 208 -26.82 33.76 -5.55
CA LYS A 208 -26.70 33.35 -4.14
C LYS A 208 -25.96 32.02 -4.01
N SER A 209 -26.36 31.01 -4.78
CA SER A 209 -25.70 29.70 -4.76
C SER A 209 -24.23 29.78 -5.16
N SER A 210 -23.88 30.65 -6.12
CA SER A 210 -22.51 30.88 -6.54
C SER A 210 -21.69 31.53 -5.42
N ASP A 211 -22.22 32.57 -4.77
CA ASP A 211 -21.54 33.27 -3.68
C ASP A 211 -21.29 32.31 -2.49
N ASP A 212 -22.30 31.54 -2.09
CA ASP A 212 -22.21 30.54 -1.02
C ASP A 212 -21.17 29.45 -1.38
N SER A 213 -21.18 28.98 -2.64
CA SER A 213 -20.22 27.97 -3.12
C SER A 213 -18.79 28.49 -3.16
N ILE A 214 -18.57 29.76 -3.52
CA ILE A 214 -17.25 30.40 -3.52
C ILE A 214 -16.71 30.51 -2.10
N GLU A 215 -17.55 30.89 -1.14
CA GLU A 215 -17.14 30.95 0.27
C GLU A 215 -16.73 29.56 0.77
N GLN A 216 -17.56 28.55 0.51
CA GLN A 216 -17.28 27.19 0.93
C GLN A 216 -16.03 26.62 0.25
N PHE A 217 -15.83 26.92 -1.05
CA PHE A 217 -14.62 26.55 -1.77
C PHE A 217 -13.35 27.08 -1.11
N LYS A 218 -13.35 28.31 -0.58
CA LYS A 218 -12.17 28.86 0.11
C LYS A 218 -11.78 28.01 1.32
N LYS A 219 -12.76 27.61 2.14
CA LYS A 219 -12.56 26.74 3.31
C LYS A 219 -12.05 25.37 2.86
N LEU A 220 -12.72 24.78 1.89
CA LEU A 220 -12.42 23.46 1.35
C LEU A 220 -11.02 23.39 0.71
N ASN A 221 -10.61 24.40 -0.05
CA ASN A 221 -9.29 24.45 -0.68
C ASN A 221 -8.15 24.49 0.35
N ILE A 222 -8.36 25.09 1.52
CA ILE A 222 -7.38 25.07 2.61
C ILE A 222 -7.22 23.65 3.16
N LEU A 223 -8.34 22.98 3.45
CA LEU A 223 -8.36 21.60 3.95
C LEU A 223 -7.73 20.64 2.94
N TYR A 224 -8.11 20.75 1.67
CA TYR A 224 -7.57 19.93 0.59
C TYR A 224 -6.06 20.09 0.42
N LYS A 225 -5.53 21.32 0.50
CA LYS A 225 -4.07 21.57 0.48
C LYS A 225 -3.35 20.95 1.67
N LYS A 226 -3.94 21.00 2.87
CA LYS A 226 -3.38 20.32 4.05
C LYS A 226 -3.38 18.81 3.86
N MET A 227 -4.45 18.25 3.31
CA MET A 227 -4.56 16.81 3.05
C MET A 227 -3.50 16.34 2.06
N ILE A 228 -3.31 17.06 0.95
CA ILE A 228 -2.23 16.77 -0.01
C ILE A 228 -0.86 16.76 0.67
N LYS A 229 -0.60 17.71 1.59
CA LYS A 229 0.68 17.73 2.33
C LYS A 229 0.86 16.50 3.20
N LEU A 230 -0.18 16.04 3.91
CA LEU A 230 -0.12 14.82 4.71
C LEU A 230 0.08 13.58 3.84
N ILE A 231 -0.66 13.46 2.74
CA ILE A 231 -0.51 12.36 1.78
C ILE A 231 0.93 12.34 1.24
N ASN A 232 1.47 13.47 0.80
CA ASN A 232 2.84 13.56 0.30
C ASN A 232 3.88 13.22 1.37
N LYS A 233 3.66 13.64 2.62
CA LYS A 233 4.52 13.27 3.76
C LYS A 233 4.51 11.75 3.95
N ARG A 234 3.34 11.11 3.91
CA ARG A 234 3.21 9.67 4.07
C ARG A 234 3.85 8.89 2.92
N LEU A 235 3.65 9.33 1.68
CA LEU A 235 4.28 8.73 0.50
C LEU A 235 5.80 8.74 0.59
N LYS A 236 6.39 9.84 1.07
CA LYS A 236 7.86 9.93 1.30
C LYS A 236 8.35 8.99 2.40
N GLN A 237 7.54 8.77 3.45
CA GLN A 237 7.86 7.80 4.51
C GLN A 237 7.87 6.37 3.96
N ILE A 238 6.87 6.01 3.15
CA ILE A 238 6.81 4.69 2.50
C ILE A 238 8.08 4.46 1.67
N GLU A 239 8.51 5.45 0.88
CA GLU A 239 9.72 5.41 0.05
C GLU A 239 11.01 5.32 0.89
N SER A 240 11.14 6.08 1.99
CA SER A 240 12.31 5.96 2.88
C SER A 240 12.37 4.60 3.57
N ASP A 241 11.20 4.06 3.93
CA ASP A 241 11.11 2.76 4.55
C ASP A 241 11.42 1.63 3.55
N GLU A 242 11.25 1.85 2.24
CA GLU A 242 11.63 0.90 1.18
C GLU A 242 13.14 0.88 0.97
N ASN A 243 13.81 2.03 1.06
CA ASN A 243 15.27 2.16 0.89
C ASN A 243 16.08 1.66 2.11
N SER A 244 15.43 1.30 3.21
CA SER A 244 16.04 0.75 4.43
C SER A 244 15.90 -0.78 4.54
N ILE A 245 15.38 -1.41 3.49
CA ILE A 245 15.21 -2.88 3.32
C ILE A 245 16.37 -3.42 2.51
#